data_AF-A0A543HJR9-F1
#
_entry.id   AF-A0A543HJR9-F1
#
_cell.length_a   1.000
_cell.length_b   1.000
_cell.length_c   1.000
_cell.angle_alpha   90.00
_cell.angle_beta   90.00
_cell.angle_gamma   90.00
#
_symmetry.space_group_name_H-M   'P 1'
#
loop_
_entity.id
_entity.type
_entity.pdbx_description
1 polymer ?
#
loop_
_entity_poly.entity_id
_entity_poly.type
_entity_poly.pdbx_seq_one_letter_code
_entity_poly.pdbx_strand_id
1 'polypeptide(L)'
;MAGWMINIELPLHQVQQILESLPEGRVKGFADGFSVTFADGVVAYGSDADPDTGTDIVVKGPADARQWQLYRHLESETPDDVVLWMMNDGAVFVAGRGTTARELGL
;
A
#
# COMPACT_ATOMS: atom_id res chain seq x y z
N MET A 1 4.20 -1.13 18.52
CA MET A 1 2.84 -1.12 17.95
C MET A 1 2.73 -2.40 17.17
N ALA A 2 1.76 -3.27 17.50
CA ALA A 2 1.54 -4.46 16.70
C ALA A 2 0.75 -4.06 15.44
N GLY A 3 1.23 -4.37 14.24
CA GLY A 3 0.53 -3.96 13.03
C GLY A 3 1.25 -4.25 11.73
N TRP A 4 0.46 -4.45 10.68
CA TRP A 4 0.93 -4.60 9.31
C TRP A 4 1.27 -3.23 8.72
N MET A 5 2.41 -3.17 8.04
CA MET A 5 2.87 -2.01 7.30
C MET A 5 3.29 -2.44 5.90
N ILE A 6 2.98 -1.63 4.90
CA ILE A 6 3.51 -1.76 3.54
C ILE A 6 4.38 -0.53 3.27
N ASN A 7 5.62 -0.74 2.84
CA ASN A 7 6.48 0.32 2.32
C ASN A 7 6.61 0.12 0.81
N ILE A 8 6.57 1.21 0.04
CA ILE A 8 6.71 1.19 -1.41
C ILE A 8 7.58 2.37 -1.85
N GLU A 9 8.50 2.13 -2.78
CA GLU A 9 9.41 3.15 -3.34
C GLU A 9 8.72 4.06 -4.36
N LEU A 10 7.51 4.53 -4.03
CA LEU A 10 6.78 5.53 -4.80
C LEU A 10 6.39 6.73 -3.94
N PRO A 11 6.33 7.94 -4.52
CA PRO A 11 5.80 9.11 -3.84
C PRO A 11 4.34 8.93 -3.42
N LEU A 12 3.99 9.52 -2.27
CA LEU A 12 2.65 9.43 -1.66
C LEU A 12 1.49 9.70 -2.62
N HIS A 13 1.62 10.71 -3.49
CA HIS A 13 0.58 11.05 -4.47
C HIS A 13 0.35 9.96 -5.52
N GLN A 14 1.39 9.24 -5.94
CA GLN A 14 1.26 8.16 -6.92
C GLN A 14 0.61 6.92 -6.27
N VAL A 15 1.03 6.60 -5.05
CA VAL A 15 0.43 5.51 -4.27
C VAL A 15 -1.05 5.78 -4.02
N GLN A 16 -1.42 7.01 -3.68
CA GLN A 16 -2.84 7.39 -3.54
C GLN A 16 -3.60 7.16 -4.84
N GLN A 17 -3.09 7.64 -5.98
CA GLN A 17 -3.73 7.47 -7.29
C GLN A 17 -3.91 6.00 -7.67
N ILE A 18 -2.92 5.15 -7.39
CA ILE A 18 -3.01 3.71 -7.63
C ILE A 18 -4.11 3.10 -6.76
N LEU A 19 -4.18 3.47 -5.48
CA LEU A 19 -5.19 2.94 -4.57
C LEU A 19 -6.60 3.47 -4.84
N GLU A 20 -6.77 4.57 -5.58
CA GLU A 20 -8.09 5.06 -6.01
C GLU A 20 -8.82 4.06 -6.94
N SER A 21 -8.09 3.15 -7.60
CA SER A 21 -8.67 2.06 -8.39
C SER A 21 -8.93 0.77 -7.59
N LEU A 22 -8.58 0.72 -6.30
CA LEU A 22 -8.78 -0.46 -5.44
C LEU A 22 -10.29 -0.71 -5.22
N PRO A 23 -10.86 -1.83 -5.71
CA PRO A 23 -12.30 -2.07 -5.64
C PRO A 23 -12.87 -2.15 -4.22
N GLU A 24 -12.07 -2.66 -3.27
CA GLU A 24 -12.50 -2.95 -1.90
C GLU A 24 -12.39 -1.75 -0.95
N GLY A 25 -11.73 -0.68 -1.38
CA GLY A 25 -11.35 0.45 -0.53
C GLY A 25 -11.91 1.77 -1.02
N ARG A 26 -12.23 2.68 -0.09
CA ARG A 26 -12.50 4.08 -0.39
C ARG A 26 -11.31 4.93 0.03
N VAL A 27 -10.67 5.58 -0.94
CA VAL A 27 -9.53 6.46 -0.69
C VAL A 27 -10.00 7.87 -0.35
N LYS A 28 -9.35 8.48 0.64
CA LYS A 28 -9.51 9.89 0.98
C LYS A 28 -8.15 10.50 1.27
N GLY A 29 -7.71 11.43 0.44
CA GLY A 29 -6.52 12.25 0.68
C GLY A 29 -6.75 13.34 1.74
N PHE A 30 -5.66 13.77 2.37
CA PHE A 30 -5.56 14.92 3.26
C PHE A 30 -4.14 15.51 3.17
N ALA A 31 -3.85 16.60 3.90
CA ALA A 31 -2.63 17.38 3.72
C ALA A 31 -1.33 16.56 3.77
N ASP A 32 -1.25 15.63 4.72
CA ASP A 32 -0.02 14.89 5.02
C ASP A 32 -0.16 13.37 4.74
N GLY A 33 -1.10 12.96 3.88
CA GLY A 33 -1.37 11.54 3.70
C GLY A 33 -2.68 11.20 3.01
N PHE A 34 -3.03 9.92 3.09
CA PHE A 34 -4.33 9.41 2.69
C PHE A 34 -4.82 8.33 3.66
N SER A 35 -6.11 8.01 3.56
CA SER A 35 -6.69 6.83 4.21
C SER A 35 -7.42 5.97 3.20
N VAL A 36 -7.33 4.65 3.36
CA VAL A 36 -8.17 3.66 2.66
C VAL A 36 -9.11 3.05 3.68
N THR A 37 -10.41 3.26 3.50
CA THR A 37 -11.45 2.71 4.38
C THR A 37 -12.13 1.53 3.69
N PHE A 38 -12.11 0.38 4.34
CA PHE A 38 -12.76 -0.85 3.87
C PHE A 38 -14.19 -0.97 4.42
N ALA A 39 -15.05 -1.73 3.72
CA ALA A 39 -16.45 -1.91 4.11
C ALA A 39 -16.65 -2.61 5.47
N ASP A 40 -15.66 -3.39 5.92
CA ASP A 40 -15.64 -4.05 7.23
C ASP A 40 -15.12 -3.15 8.37
N GLY A 41 -14.82 -1.89 8.07
CA GLY A 41 -14.35 -0.91 9.04
C GLY A 41 -12.84 -0.92 9.29
N VAL A 42 -12.08 -1.79 8.62
CA VAL A 42 -10.61 -1.70 8.61
C VAL A 42 -10.20 -0.39 7.92
N VAL A 43 -9.15 0.25 8.43
CA VAL A 43 -8.61 1.49 7.86
C VAL A 43 -7.10 1.37 7.70
N ALA A 44 -6.60 1.68 6.51
CA ALA A 44 -5.19 1.87 6.26
C ALA A 44 -4.85 3.36 6.12
N TYR A 45 -3.68 3.78 6.60
CA TYR A 45 -3.20 5.15 6.52
C TYR A 45 -1.89 5.19 5.76
N GLY A 46 -1.85 5.98 4.69
CA GLY A 46 -0.64 6.28 3.93
C GLY A 46 -0.01 7.59 4.38
N SER A 47 1.31 7.61 4.53
CA SER A 47 2.14 8.79 4.81
C SER A 47 3.49 8.68 4.11
N ASP A 48 4.20 9.79 3.96
CA ASP A 48 5.59 9.76 3.48
C ASP A 48 6.45 8.91 4.43
N ALA A 49 7.35 8.10 3.86
CA ALA A 49 8.22 7.19 4.60
C ALA A 49 9.45 7.88 5.22
N ASP A 50 9.29 9.04 5.87
CA ASP A 50 10.39 9.85 6.41
C ASP A 50 11.21 9.08 7.49
N PRO A 51 12.56 9.07 7.43
CA PRO A 51 13.46 9.86 6.56
C PRO A 51 13.83 9.20 5.22
N ASP A 52 13.26 8.04 4.91
CA ASP A 52 13.49 7.32 3.67
C ASP A 52 12.66 7.90 2.51
N THR A 53 12.95 7.45 1.28
CA THR A 53 12.15 7.82 0.11
C THR A 53 11.06 6.78 -0.10
N GLY A 54 9.81 7.23 -0.23
CA GLY A 54 8.69 6.34 -0.53
C GLY A 54 7.45 6.66 0.29
N THR A 55 6.56 5.67 0.39
CA THR A 55 5.31 5.76 1.14
C THR A 55 5.18 4.59 2.09
N ASP A 56 4.82 4.90 3.34
CA ASP A 56 4.41 3.92 4.33
C ASP A 56 2.89 3.84 4.41
N ILE A 57 2.35 2.62 4.44
CA ILE A 57 0.93 2.34 4.61
C ILE A 57 0.74 1.45 5.83
N VAL A 58 0.16 2.00 6.89
CA VAL A 58 -0.13 1.27 8.13
C VAL A 58 -1.58 0.79 8.15
N VAL A 59 -1.80 -0.51 8.29
CA VAL A 59 -3.15 -1.10 8.36
C VAL A 59 -3.58 -1.28 9.81
N LYS A 60 -4.66 -0.60 10.22
CA LYS A 60 -5.20 -0.67 11.58
C LYS A 60 -6.45 -1.55 11.64
N GLY A 61 -6.47 -2.48 12.58
CA GLY A 61 -7.59 -3.40 12.83
C GLY A 61 -7.18 -4.87 12.76
N PRO A 62 -8.12 -5.83 12.90
CA PRO A 62 -7.86 -7.25 12.63
C PRO A 62 -7.60 -7.45 11.13
N ALA A 63 -6.36 -7.19 10.74
CA ALA A 63 -5.92 -7.11 9.36
C ALA A 63 -5.37 -8.46 8.91
N ASP A 64 -6.25 -9.45 8.70
CA ASP A 64 -5.80 -10.73 8.16
C ASP A 64 -5.83 -10.75 6.62
N ALA A 65 -6.71 -9.96 5.98
CA ALA A 65 -6.85 -9.94 4.51
C ALA A 65 -6.57 -8.58 3.84
N ARG A 66 -6.78 -7.45 4.53
CA ARG A 66 -6.75 -6.12 3.90
C ARG A 66 -5.35 -5.65 3.52
N GLN A 67 -4.37 -5.97 4.33
CA GLN A 67 -2.96 -5.78 4.01
C GLN A 67 -2.56 -6.54 2.74
N TRP A 68 -3.06 -7.77 2.56
CA TRP A 68 -2.79 -8.54 1.34
C TRP A 68 -3.47 -7.92 0.13
N GLN A 69 -4.72 -7.46 0.25
CA GLN A 69 -5.41 -6.78 -0.84
C GLN A 69 -4.67 -5.51 -1.28
N LEU A 70 -4.26 -4.67 -0.32
CA LEU A 70 -3.44 -3.49 -0.60
C LEU A 70 -2.12 -3.88 -1.28
N TYR A 71 -1.39 -4.83 -0.70
CA TYR A 71 -0.09 -5.26 -1.22
C TYR A 71 -0.20 -5.77 -2.65
N ARG A 72 -1.18 -6.64 -2.93
CA ARG A 72 -1.37 -7.25 -4.25
C ARG A 72 -1.85 -6.25 -5.30
N HIS A 73 -2.69 -5.29 -4.92
CA HIS A 73 -3.12 -4.21 -5.81
C HIS A 73 -1.94 -3.28 -6.16
N LEU A 74 -1.16 -2.89 -5.16
CA LEU A 74 0.06 -2.11 -5.40
C LEU A 74 1.06 -2.89 -6.26
N GLU A 75 1.25 -4.18 -6.00
CA GLU A 75 2.08 -5.05 -6.81
C GLU A 75 1.60 -5.10 -8.27
N SER A 76 0.28 -5.13 -8.55
CA SER A 76 -0.26 -5.29 -9.91
C SER A 76 -0.49 -4.00 -10.69
N GLU A 77 -0.37 -2.84 -10.06
CA GLU A 77 -0.68 -1.54 -10.66
C GLU A 77 0.53 -0.59 -10.65
N THR A 78 1.71 -1.11 -10.34
CA THR A 78 2.97 -0.34 -10.22
C THR A 78 4.00 -0.86 -11.22
N PRO A 79 4.88 -0.02 -11.80
CA PRO A 79 5.97 -0.46 -12.67
C PRO A 79 6.94 -1.46 -12.02
N ASP A 80 7.58 -2.31 -12.83
CA ASP A 80 8.42 -3.42 -12.37
C ASP A 80 9.75 -3.05 -11.71
N ASP A 81 10.17 -1.79 -11.82
CA ASP A 81 11.37 -1.25 -11.17
C ASP A 81 11.10 -0.76 -9.74
N VAL A 82 9.84 -0.61 -9.34
CA VAL A 82 9.47 -0.19 -7.98
C VAL A 82 9.52 -1.38 -7.03
N VAL A 83 10.20 -1.21 -5.89
CA VAL A 83 10.23 -2.19 -4.81
C VAL A 83 9.14 -1.91 -3.79
N LEU A 84 8.53 -2.98 -3.26
CA LEU A 84 7.57 -2.91 -2.17
C LEU A 84 7.75 -4.05 -1.16
N TRP A 85 7.58 -3.71 0.11
CA TRP A 85 7.72 -4.62 1.25
C TRP A 85 6.44 -4.60 2.07
N MET A 86 6.03 -5.77 2.57
CA MET A 86 5.05 -5.86 3.65
C MET A 86 5.72 -6.43 4.89
N MET A 87 5.53 -5.72 5.99
CA MET A 87 6.16 -5.95 7.28
C MET A 87 5.08 -6.22 8.32
N ASN A 88 5.43 -7.03 9.32
CA ASN A 88 4.66 -7.21 10.53
C ASN A 88 5.58 -7.07 11.74
N ASP A 89 5.26 -6.14 12.63
CA ASP A 89 6.02 -5.89 13.87
C ASP A 89 7.53 -5.70 13.65
N GLY A 90 7.89 -5.01 12.55
CA GLY A 90 9.27 -4.70 12.19
C GLY A 90 10.02 -5.82 11.46
N ALA A 91 9.40 -6.98 11.24
CA ALA A 91 9.97 -8.04 10.42
C ALA A 91 9.38 -7.99 9.00
N VAL A 92 10.24 -8.09 7.98
CA VAL A 92 9.80 -8.26 6.59
C VAL A 92 9.11 -9.61 6.45
N PHE A 93 7.86 -9.59 5.99
CA PHE A 93 7.07 -10.78 5.73
C PHE A 93 7.14 -11.18 4.26
N VAL A 94 7.02 -10.19 3.36
CA VAL A 94 7.18 -10.38 1.91
C VAL A 94 7.83 -9.13 1.29
N ALA A 95 8.61 -9.36 0.24
CA ALA A 95 9.21 -8.34 -0.60
C ALA A 95 8.90 -8.70 -2.06
N GLY A 96 8.66 -7.69 -2.88
CA GLY A 96 8.25 -7.85 -4.26
C GLY A 96 8.62 -6.63 -5.08
N ARG A 97 8.28 -6.70 -6.37
CA ARG A 97 8.38 -5.59 -7.30
C ARG A 97 7.03 -5.37 -7.94
N GLY A 98 6.79 -4.16 -8.40
CA GLY A 98 5.62 -3.87 -9.21
C GLY A 98 5.55 -4.78 -10.44
N THR A 99 4.38 -4.82 -11.04
CA THR A 99 4.07 -5.44 -12.31
C THR A 99 2.81 -4.75 -12.81
N THR A 100 2.73 -4.46 -14.10
CA THR A 100 1.54 -3.88 -14.73
C THR A 100 0.99 -4.81 -15.80
N ALA A 101 -0.29 -4.66 -16.15
CA ALA A 101 -0.90 -5.39 -17.27
C ALA A 101 -0.08 -5.24 -18.57
N ARG A 102 0.46 -4.03 -18.81
CA ARG A 102 1.34 -3.73 -19.95
C ARG A 102 2.61 -4.59 -19.96
N GLU A 103 3.28 -4.75 -18.82
CA GLU A 103 4.49 -5.58 -18.69
C GLU A 103 4.19 -7.07 -18.85
N LEU A 104 2.96 -7.48 -18.49
CA LEU A 104 2.46 -8.83 -18.73
C LEU A 104 1.97 -9.08 -20.16
N GLY A 105 1.89 -8.04 -21.00
CA GLY A 105 1.37 -8.13 -22.36
C GLY A 105 -0.14 -8.39 -22.43
N LEU A 106 -0.89 -7.93 -21.41
CA LEU A 106 -2.35 -8.06 -21.27
C LEU A 106 -3.10 -6.79 -21.64
#